data_AF-A0A087BAF8-F1
#
_entry.id   AF-A0A087BAF8-F1
#
_cell.length_a   1.000
_cell.length_b   1.000
_cell.length_c   1.000
_cell.angle_alpha   90.00
_cell.angle_beta   90.00
_cell.angle_gamma   90.00
#
_symmetry.space_group_name_H-M   'P 1'
#
loop_
_entity.id
_entity.type
_entity.pdbx_description
1 polymer ?
#
loop_
_entity_poly.entity_id
_entity_poly.type
_entity_poly.pdbx_seq_one_letter_code
_entity_poly.pdbx_strand_id
1 'polypeptide(L)'
;ATEAPGKGTHWGSEARHQTLPRGYRTTVGTVGPLEQVLFGPSHQADGKTNFIGALKRAMASTGYVDVKNFQRCGMVVNPYSAR
;
A
#
# COMPACT_ATOMS: atom_id res chain seq x y z
N ALA A 1 -6.49 -6.19 -6.48
CA ALA A 1 -7.91 -5.86 -6.71
C ALA A 1 -8.49 -6.83 -7.74
N THR A 2 -9.78 -7.16 -7.68
CA THR A 2 -10.43 -8.14 -8.59
C THR A 2 -10.35 -7.73 -10.07
N GLU A 3 -10.39 -6.42 -10.30
CA GLU A 3 -10.29 -5.74 -11.59
C GLU A 3 -8.84 -5.71 -12.11
N ALA A 4 -7.85 -5.98 -11.25
CA ALA A 4 -6.45 -5.92 -11.66
C ALA A 4 -6.14 -7.01 -12.72
N PRO A 5 -5.52 -6.64 -13.86
CA PRO A 5 -5.28 -7.58 -14.96
C PRO A 5 -4.31 -8.69 -14.59
N GLY A 6 -3.40 -8.43 -13.64
CA GLY A 6 -2.45 -9.43 -13.14
C GLY A 6 -3.06 -10.52 -12.25
N LYS A 7 -4.37 -10.44 -11.93
CA LYS A 7 -5.13 -11.44 -11.15
C LYS A 7 -4.40 -11.92 -9.88
N GLY A 8 -3.86 -10.97 -9.12
CA GLY A 8 -3.10 -11.22 -7.89
C GLY A 8 -1.59 -11.37 -8.09
N THR A 9 -1.10 -11.20 -9.31
CA THR A 9 0.32 -11.10 -9.61
C THR A 9 0.69 -9.66 -9.97
N HIS A 10 1.89 -9.23 -9.55
CA HIS A 10 2.49 -7.95 -9.90
C HIS A 10 3.89 -8.15 -10.48
N TRP A 11 4.28 -7.28 -11.41
CA TRP A 11 5.63 -7.13 -11.93
C TRP A 11 5.79 -5.69 -12.42
N GLY A 12 6.99 -5.12 -12.27
CA GLY A 12 7.30 -3.83 -12.87
C GLY A 12 7.73 -3.98 -14.33
N SER A 13 7.86 -2.85 -15.03
CA SER A 13 8.18 -2.85 -16.46
C SER A 13 9.60 -3.36 -16.75
N GLU A 14 10.50 -3.21 -15.79
CA GLU A 14 11.88 -3.70 -15.83
C GLU A 14 11.99 -5.24 -15.82
N ALA A 15 10.95 -5.96 -15.42
CA ALA A 15 10.92 -7.42 -15.47
C ALA A 15 10.87 -7.98 -16.92
N ARG A 16 10.44 -7.17 -17.90
CA ARG A 16 10.28 -7.61 -19.30
C ARG A 16 11.48 -7.32 -20.19
N HIS A 17 12.54 -6.72 -19.65
CA HIS A 17 13.70 -6.34 -20.45
C HIS A 17 14.43 -7.58 -21.00
N GLN A 18 14.65 -7.63 -22.32
CA GLN A 18 15.10 -8.86 -23.00
C GLN A 18 16.48 -9.34 -22.57
N THR A 19 17.41 -8.41 -22.31
CA THR A 19 18.82 -8.72 -22.03
C THR A 19 19.28 -8.34 -20.62
N LEU A 20 18.42 -7.66 -19.86
CA LEU A 20 18.74 -7.12 -18.53
C LEU A 20 17.47 -7.03 -17.68
N PRO A 21 16.77 -8.15 -17.43
CA PRO A 21 15.61 -8.15 -16.54
C PRO A 21 16.06 -7.76 -15.13
N ARG A 22 15.43 -6.73 -14.56
CA ARG A 22 15.75 -6.23 -13.20
C ARG A 22 14.56 -6.27 -12.24
N GLY A 23 13.51 -6.97 -12.63
CA GLY A 23 12.30 -7.12 -11.84
C GLY A 23 11.88 -8.58 -11.76
N TYR A 24 11.20 -8.92 -10.68
CA TYR A 24 10.61 -10.24 -10.47
C TYR A 24 9.09 -10.17 -10.57
N ARG A 25 8.50 -11.27 -11.03
CA ARG A 25 7.07 -11.49 -10.93
C ARG A 25 6.75 -12.00 -9.53
N THR A 26 5.87 -11.28 -8.81
CA THR A 26 5.55 -11.58 -7.41
C THR A 26 4.06 -11.75 -7.21
N THR A 27 3.68 -12.80 -6.48
CA THR A 27 2.29 -13.04 -6.08
C THR A 27 1.96 -12.18 -4.87
N VAL A 28 1.09 -11.19 -5.05
CA VAL A 28 0.61 -10.28 -3.99
C VAL A 28 -0.80 -10.66 -3.51
N GLY A 29 -1.53 -11.43 -4.32
CA GLY A 29 -2.90 -11.85 -4.04
C GLY A 29 -3.96 -10.80 -4.41
N THR A 30 -5.22 -11.16 -4.15
CA THR A 30 -6.39 -10.29 -4.37
C THR A 30 -7.21 -10.25 -3.09
N VAL A 31 -7.51 -9.05 -2.60
CA VAL A 31 -8.23 -8.85 -1.32
C VAL A 31 -9.64 -8.30 -1.49
N GLY A 32 -10.06 -7.96 -2.70
CA GLY A 32 -11.38 -7.40 -3.00
C GLY A 32 -11.38 -6.47 -4.22
N PRO A 33 -12.53 -5.85 -4.52
CA PRO A 33 -12.66 -4.79 -5.54
C PRO A 33 -11.75 -3.59 -5.24
N LEU A 34 -11.37 -2.84 -6.26
CA LEU A 34 -10.49 -1.66 -6.12
C LEU A 34 -11.11 -0.60 -5.21
N GLU A 35 -12.43 -0.41 -5.32
CA GLU A 35 -13.18 0.49 -4.44
C GLU A 35 -12.98 0.13 -2.96
N GLN A 36 -13.10 -1.15 -2.61
CA GLN A 36 -12.90 -1.60 -1.24
C GLN A 36 -11.44 -1.47 -0.79
N VAL A 37 -10.48 -1.73 -1.68
CA VAL A 37 -9.05 -1.54 -1.41
C VAL A 37 -8.76 -0.08 -1.04
N LEU A 38 -9.36 0.87 -1.75
CA LEU A 38 -9.12 2.31 -1.52
C LEU A 38 -9.98 2.87 -0.38
N PHE A 39 -11.28 2.61 -0.38
CA PHE A 39 -12.27 3.30 0.46
C PHE A 39 -12.90 2.43 1.55
N GLY A 40 -12.66 1.12 1.52
CA GLY A 40 -13.20 0.16 2.49
C GLY A 40 -14.64 -0.29 2.17
N PRO A 41 -15.33 -0.90 3.16
CA PRO A 41 -14.87 -1.16 4.51
C PRO A 41 -13.69 -2.15 4.56
N SER A 42 -12.86 -2.01 5.60
CA SER A 42 -11.90 -3.06 5.94
C SER A 42 -12.51 -3.97 7.00
N HIS A 43 -12.46 -5.27 6.77
CA HIS A 43 -12.90 -6.31 7.72
C HIS A 43 -11.72 -7.00 8.42
N GLN A 44 -10.48 -6.64 8.06
CA GLN A 44 -9.25 -7.25 8.56
C GLN A 44 -8.27 -6.17 9.05
N ALA A 45 -7.47 -6.50 10.07
CA ALA A 45 -6.49 -5.58 10.65
C ALA A 45 -5.13 -5.58 9.91
N ASP A 46 -5.01 -6.27 8.77
CA ASP A 46 -3.74 -6.45 8.04
C ASP A 46 -3.36 -5.25 7.14
N GLY A 47 -4.20 -4.21 7.10
CA GLY A 47 -3.92 -2.97 6.36
C GLY A 47 -4.00 -3.09 4.84
N LYS A 48 -4.57 -4.18 4.29
CA LYS A 48 -4.64 -4.38 2.83
C LYS A 48 -5.84 -3.71 2.15
N THR A 49 -6.81 -3.20 2.90
CA THR A 49 -7.99 -2.50 2.39
C THR A 49 -8.26 -1.22 3.17
N ASN A 50 -9.08 -0.33 2.61
CA ASN A 50 -9.41 0.99 3.16
C ASN A 50 -8.19 1.91 3.38
N PHE A 51 -7.35 2.05 2.35
CA PHE A 51 -6.18 2.94 2.42
C PHE A 51 -6.52 4.40 2.73
N ILE A 52 -7.62 4.92 2.17
CA ILE A 52 -8.05 6.31 2.39
C ILE A 52 -8.54 6.50 3.83
N GLY A 53 -9.29 5.56 4.39
CA GLY A 53 -9.69 5.59 5.79
C GLY A 53 -8.50 5.44 6.74
N ALA A 54 -7.52 4.60 6.40
CA ALA A 54 -6.28 4.48 7.16
C ALA A 54 -5.49 5.80 7.17
N LEU A 55 -5.32 6.45 6.02
CA LEU A 55 -4.66 7.75 5.92
C LEU A 55 -5.38 8.83 6.73
N LYS A 56 -6.72 8.93 6.60
CA LYS A 56 -7.52 9.87 7.39
C LYS A 56 -7.38 9.65 8.89
N ARG A 57 -7.38 8.39 9.34
CA ARG A 57 -7.15 8.06 10.75
C ARG A 57 -5.74 8.43 11.21
N ALA A 58 -4.72 8.12 10.42
CA ALA A 58 -3.34 8.50 10.75
C ALA A 58 -3.18 10.03 10.90
N MET A 59 -3.75 10.81 9.98
CA MET A 59 -3.76 12.28 10.06
C MET A 59 -4.53 12.78 11.29
N ALA A 60 -5.73 12.24 11.55
CA ALA A 60 -6.53 12.63 12.70
C ALA A 60 -5.82 12.34 14.04
N SER A 61 -5.21 11.17 14.19
CA SER A 61 -4.46 10.79 15.40
C SER A 61 -3.19 11.61 15.63
N THR A 62 -2.67 12.26 14.58
CA THR A 62 -1.46 13.09 14.65
C THR A 62 -1.74 14.59 14.56
N GLY A 63 -3.02 15.00 14.49
CA GLY A 63 -3.44 16.40 14.52
C GLY A 63 -3.40 17.12 13.18
N TYR A 64 -3.45 16.41 12.05
CA TYR A 64 -3.41 16.98 10.71
C TYR A 64 -4.74 16.80 9.98
N VAL A 65 -5.07 17.77 9.12
CA VAL A 65 -6.32 17.80 8.33
C VAL A 65 -6.08 17.74 6.82
N ASP A 66 -4.84 17.90 6.38
CA ASP A 66 -4.44 17.84 4.98
C ASP A 66 -3.06 17.16 4.82
N VAL A 67 -2.85 16.62 3.62
CA VAL A 67 -1.65 15.85 3.29
C VAL A 67 -0.39 16.71 3.30
N LYS A 68 -0.48 18.01 2.97
CA LYS A 68 0.71 18.85 2.88
C LYS A 68 1.28 19.14 4.26
N ASN A 69 0.43 19.45 5.23
CA ASN A 69 0.86 19.65 6.61
C ASN A 69 1.26 18.33 7.28
N PHE A 70 0.61 17.22 6.93
CA PHE A 70 0.95 15.89 7.45
C PHE A 70 2.41 15.47 7.14
N GLN A 71 3.02 15.98 6.07
CA GLN A 71 4.46 15.77 5.76
C GLN A 71 5.41 16.25 6.87
N ARG A 72 4.94 17.08 7.82
CA ARG A 72 5.71 17.59 8.96
C ARG A 72 5.48 16.81 10.26
N CYS A 73 4.73 15.71 10.22
CA CYS A 73 4.48 14.88 11.39
C CYS A 73 5.79 14.44 12.05
N GLY A 74 5.83 14.46 13.39
CA GLY A 74 6.95 13.91 14.15
C GLY A 74 7.14 12.44 13.81
N MET A 75 8.39 12.02 13.61
CA MET A 75 8.76 10.64 13.32
C MET A 75 9.68 10.11 14.41
N VAL A 76 9.45 8.85 14.79
CA VAL A 76 10.36 8.10 15.66
C VAL A 76 11.06 7.05 14.81
N VAL A 77 12.39 7.04 14.85
CA VAL A 77 13.19 5.99 14.21
C VAL A 77 13.37 4.87 15.22
N ASN A 78 12.81 3.70 14.94
CA ASN A 78 13.07 2.50 15.72
C ASN A 78 14.24 1.74 15.07
N PRO A 79 15.40 1.61 15.76
CA PRO A 79 16.52 0.82 15.26
C PRO A 79 16.19 -0.68 15.40
N TYR A 80 15.25 -1.17 14.61
CA TYR A 80 15.05 -2.60 14.45
C TYR A 80 16.31 -3.17 13.81
N SER A 81 17.12 -3.88 14.61
CA SER A 81 18.10 -4.82 14.08
C SER A 81 17.30 -5.95 13.45
N ALA A 82 17.29 -6.03 12.13
CA ALA A 82 16.74 -7.19 11.44
C ALA A 82 17.50 -8.42 11.97
N ARG A 83 16.77 -9.33 12.63
CA ARG A 83 17.25 -10.69 12.87
C ARG A 83 17.19 -11.48 11.57
#